data_AF-A0A0D2QKF6-F1
#
_entry.id   AF-A0A0D2QKF6-F1
#
_cell.length_a   1.000
_cell.length_b   1.000
_cell.length_c   1.000
_cell.angle_alpha   90.00
_cell.angle_beta   90.00
_cell.angle_gamma   90.00
#
_symmetry.space_group_name_H-M   'P 1'
#
loop_
_entity.id
_entity.type
_entity.pdbx_description
1 polymer ?
#
loop_
_entity_poly.entity_id
_entity_poly.type
_entity_poly.pdbx_seq_one_letter_code
_entity_poly.pdbx_strand_id
1 'polypeptide(L)'
;MEAAKFAAYWLPFCRKNGITTRSPDEYFASNYSRTIEAEKIKVMYESMKFRKENVVETGRVDDEYITNDKDHQAFSKWRTDHGFTRQNHPSNSDCNMYSNDPRTPFLAFCYVLDPEIRNRLAYIQFPQEFHGLNETDSYADGLSGPNYMGTCCFIRRRSLFGDPLTLVSPEIRELSPDYVVNNPITSPSVLEVAHRVAGCNYENQSKWGSKITCG
;
A
#
# COMPACT_ATOMS: atom_id res chain seq x y z
N MET A 1 7.11 -10.95 5.50
CA MET A 1 7.79 -11.83 4.53
C MET A 1 6.87 -12.88 3.92
N GLU A 2 6.03 -13.56 4.72
CA GLU A 2 5.16 -14.64 4.22
C GLU A 2 4.22 -14.23 3.06
N ALA A 3 3.59 -13.06 3.16
CA ALA A 3 2.77 -12.52 2.08
C ALA A 3 3.56 -12.31 0.77
N ALA A 4 4.82 -11.86 0.85
CA ALA A 4 5.66 -11.66 -0.32
C ALA A 4 6.08 -13.00 -0.96
N LYS A 5 6.38 -14.02 -0.15
CA LYS A 5 6.67 -15.39 -0.62
C LYS A 5 5.47 -15.95 -1.37
N PHE A 6 4.26 -15.83 -0.81
CA PHE A 6 3.04 -16.27 -1.48
C PHE A 6 2.74 -15.46 -2.76
N ALA A 7 2.91 -14.14 -2.71
CA ALA A 7 2.67 -13.26 -3.86
C ALA A 7 3.52 -13.64 -5.09
N ALA A 8 4.74 -14.15 -4.87
CA ALA A 8 5.61 -14.65 -5.95
C ALA A 8 4.98 -15.79 -6.76
N TYR A 9 4.07 -16.57 -6.17
CA TYR A 9 3.32 -17.63 -6.86
C TYR A 9 1.93 -17.16 -7.30
N TRP A 10 1.25 -16.38 -6.47
CA TRP A 10 -0.10 -15.87 -6.72
C TRP A 10 -0.18 -14.96 -7.95
N LEU A 11 0.74 -14.00 -8.08
CA LEU A 11 0.69 -13.01 -9.16
C LEU A 11 0.92 -13.63 -10.55
N PRO A 12 1.89 -14.55 -10.76
CA PRO A 12 1.97 -15.31 -12.02
C PRO A 12 0.75 -16.18 -12.29
N PHE A 13 0.23 -16.89 -11.28
CA PHE A 13 -0.97 -17.71 -11.41
C PHE A 13 -2.18 -16.89 -11.89
N CYS A 14 -2.41 -15.72 -11.29
CA CYS A 14 -3.48 -14.82 -11.70
C CYS A 14 -3.33 -14.35 -13.15
N ARG A 15 -2.11 -13.97 -13.55
CA ARG A 15 -1.83 -13.52 -14.92
C ARG A 15 -2.07 -14.62 -15.94
N LYS A 16 -1.57 -15.83 -15.66
CA LYS A 16 -1.71 -17.00 -16.54
C LYS A 16 -3.16 -17.41 -16.76
N ASN A 17 -3.99 -17.30 -15.72
CA ASN A 17 -5.38 -17.77 -15.75
C ASN A 17 -6.40 -16.64 -15.98
N GLY A 18 -5.95 -15.42 -16.31
CA GLY A 18 -6.84 -14.28 -16.55
C GLY A 18 -7.68 -13.88 -15.33
N ILE A 19 -7.21 -14.16 -14.12
CA ILE A 19 -7.93 -13.85 -12.88
C ILE A 19 -7.88 -12.33 -12.66
N THR A 20 -9.06 -11.72 -12.53
CA THR A 20 -9.24 -10.28 -12.34
C THR A 20 -9.03 -9.90 -10.88
N THR A 21 -9.68 -10.59 -9.94
CA THR A 21 -9.49 -10.36 -8.51
C THR A 21 -8.04 -10.63 -8.09
N ARG A 22 -7.52 -9.77 -7.22
CA ARG A 22 -6.20 -9.94 -6.61
C ARG A 22 -6.27 -10.42 -5.17
N SER A 23 -7.47 -10.53 -4.62
CA SER A 23 -7.73 -11.10 -3.30
C SER A 23 -7.82 -12.63 -3.40
N PRO A 24 -6.88 -13.37 -2.77
CA PRO A 24 -6.98 -14.83 -2.75
C PRO A 24 -8.19 -15.30 -1.94
N ASP A 25 -8.56 -14.60 -0.85
CA ASP A 25 -9.77 -14.91 -0.07
C ASP A 25 -11.01 -14.88 -0.98
N GLU A 26 -11.16 -13.81 -1.78
CA GLU A 26 -12.29 -13.67 -2.70
C GLU A 26 -12.29 -14.75 -3.78
N TYR A 27 -11.12 -14.98 -4.40
CA TYR A 27 -10.98 -16.02 -5.42
C TYR A 27 -11.36 -17.41 -4.90
N PHE A 28 -10.85 -17.81 -3.73
CA PHE A 28 -11.10 -19.15 -3.17
C PHE A 28 -12.47 -19.29 -2.50
N ALA A 29 -13.13 -18.18 -2.12
CA ALA A 29 -14.52 -18.17 -1.69
C ALA A 29 -15.51 -18.28 -2.87
N SER A 30 -15.09 -17.88 -4.08
CA SER A 30 -15.90 -17.98 -5.30
C SER A 30 -15.91 -19.40 -5.89
N ASN A 31 -16.71 -19.62 -6.94
CA ASN A 31 -16.72 -20.89 -7.69
C ASN A 31 -15.51 -20.97 -8.66
N TYR A 32 -14.30 -21.03 -8.12
CA TYR A 32 -13.06 -21.06 -8.90
C TYR A 32 -12.83 -22.39 -9.62
N SER A 33 -12.02 -22.36 -10.68
CA SER A 33 -11.61 -23.56 -11.41
C SER A 33 -10.63 -24.40 -10.58
N ARG A 34 -11.08 -25.56 -10.09
CA ARG A 34 -10.32 -26.49 -9.23
C ARG A 34 -9.28 -27.32 -10.00
N THR A 35 -8.37 -26.63 -10.67
CA THR A 35 -7.20 -27.27 -11.28
C THR A 35 -6.21 -27.72 -10.21
N ILE A 36 -5.34 -28.68 -10.55
CA ILE A 36 -4.25 -29.11 -9.65
C ILE A 36 -3.36 -27.92 -9.26
N GLU A 37 -3.14 -26.98 -10.18
CA GLU A 37 -2.38 -25.76 -9.92
C GLU A 37 -3.12 -24.85 -8.92
N ALA A 38 -4.42 -24.65 -9.09
CA ALA A 38 -5.24 -23.85 -8.17
C ALA A 38 -5.26 -24.43 -6.75
N GLU A 39 -5.38 -25.75 -6.60
CA GLU A 39 -5.37 -26.40 -5.29
C GLU A 39 -4.00 -26.27 -4.59
N LYS A 40 -2.89 -26.36 -5.34
CA LYS A 40 -1.56 -26.06 -4.78
C LYS A 40 -1.45 -24.62 -4.28
N ILE A 41 -1.95 -23.67 -5.06
CA ILE A 41 -1.97 -22.25 -4.68
C ILE A 41 -2.84 -22.06 -3.42
N LYS A 42 -3.99 -22.74 -3.33
CA LYS A 42 -4.86 -22.70 -2.15
C LYS A 42 -4.17 -23.21 -0.90
N VAL A 43 -3.48 -24.35 -0.97
CA VAL A 43 -2.72 -24.88 0.17
C VAL A 43 -1.64 -23.89 0.64
N MET A 44 -0.92 -23.28 -0.31
CA MET A 44 0.05 -22.23 0.03
C MET A 44 -0.60 -21.01 0.68
N TYR A 45 -1.77 -20.61 0.18
CA TYR A 45 -2.55 -19.50 0.72
C TYR A 45 -3.00 -19.76 2.16
N GLU A 46 -3.64 -20.90 2.42
CA GLU A 46 -4.11 -21.28 3.75
C GLU A 46 -2.95 -21.44 4.73
N SER A 47 -1.83 -22.02 4.30
CA SER A 47 -0.61 -22.11 5.13
C SER A 47 -0.07 -20.73 5.52
N MET A 48 -0.09 -19.77 4.61
CA MET A 48 0.30 -18.38 4.90
C MET A 48 -0.69 -17.70 5.84
N LYS A 49 -2.01 -17.88 5.61
CA LYS A 49 -3.08 -17.31 6.43
C LYS A 49 -3.01 -17.81 7.86
N PHE A 50 -2.89 -19.13 8.05
CA PHE A 50 -2.70 -19.75 9.36
C PHE A 50 -1.50 -19.18 10.11
N ARG A 51 -0.34 -19.05 9.43
CA ARG A 51 0.86 -18.48 10.05
C ARG A 51 0.67 -17.02 10.45
N LYS A 52 -0.05 -16.22 9.66
CA LYS A 52 -0.42 -14.85 10.03
C LYS A 52 -1.30 -14.83 11.29
N GLU A 53 -2.32 -15.68 11.34
CA GLU A 53 -3.23 -15.78 12.49
C GLU A 53 -2.50 -16.21 13.78
N ASN A 54 -1.60 -17.19 13.68
CA ASN A 54 -0.77 -17.62 14.80
C ASN A 54 0.12 -16.49 15.35
N VAL A 55 0.69 -15.64 14.48
CA VAL A 55 1.47 -14.46 14.92
C VAL A 55 0.58 -13.43 15.62
N VAL A 56 -0.65 -13.24 15.14
CA VAL A 56 -1.62 -12.34 15.78
C VAL A 56 -2.01 -12.83 17.17
N GLU A 57 -2.20 -14.14 17.32
CA GLU A 57 -2.56 -14.76 18.59
C GLU A 57 -1.40 -14.78 19.59
N THR A 58 -0.21 -15.18 19.16
CA THR A 58 0.97 -15.34 20.04
C THR A 58 1.75 -14.03 20.24
N GLY A 59 1.49 -13.01 19.42
CA GLY A 59 2.21 -11.73 19.44
C GLY A 59 3.67 -11.84 19.00
N ARG A 60 4.11 -12.96 18.43
CA ARG A 60 5.48 -13.19 17.96
C ARG A 60 5.51 -14.12 16.76
N VAL A 61 6.56 -13.98 15.94
CA VAL A 61 6.88 -14.98 14.92
C VAL A 61 7.58 -16.14 15.62
N ASP A 62 7.17 -17.37 15.33
CA ASP A 62 7.84 -18.56 15.85
C ASP A 62 9.29 -18.60 15.37
N ASP A 63 10.21 -18.96 16.25
CA ASP A 63 11.64 -18.96 15.97
C ASP A 63 11.98 -20.01 14.88
N GLU A 64 11.15 -21.05 14.71
CA GLU A 64 11.26 -22.01 13.60
C GLU A 64 11.17 -21.36 12.21
N TYR A 65 10.46 -20.23 12.07
CA TYR A 65 10.26 -19.54 10.79
C TYR A 65 11.25 -18.41 10.53
N ILE A 66 12.13 -18.11 11.48
CA ILE A 66 13.13 -17.07 11.37
C ILE A 66 14.44 -17.72 10.93
N THR A 67 14.72 -17.67 9.63
CA THR A 67 15.83 -18.43 9.04
C THR A 67 17.17 -17.71 9.09
N ASN A 68 17.24 -16.47 9.59
CA ASN A 68 18.48 -15.72 9.68
C ASN A 68 18.51 -14.74 10.88
N ASP A 69 19.72 -14.43 11.35
CA ASP A 69 19.96 -13.58 12.53
C ASP A 69 19.47 -12.14 12.35
N LYS A 70 19.44 -11.63 11.10
CA LYS A 70 18.95 -10.28 10.81
C LYS A 70 17.45 -10.18 11.02
N ASP A 71 16.70 -11.19 10.62
CA ASP A 71 15.27 -11.30 10.82
C ASP A 71 14.98 -11.50 12.31
N HIS A 72 15.78 -12.28 13.03
CA HIS A 72 15.67 -12.39 14.50
C HIS A 72 15.82 -11.03 15.18
N GLN A 73 16.85 -10.26 14.82
CA GLN A 73 17.08 -8.91 15.35
C GLN A 73 16.02 -7.91 14.91
N ALA A 74 15.43 -8.09 13.72
CA ALA A 74 14.34 -7.24 13.25
C ALA A 74 13.07 -7.53 14.04
N PHE A 75 12.66 -8.80 14.14
CA PHE A 75 11.42 -9.21 14.82
C PHE A 75 11.48 -9.08 16.34
N SER A 76 12.67 -9.15 16.97
CA SER A 76 12.80 -8.94 18.41
C SER A 76 12.31 -7.55 18.85
N LYS A 77 12.46 -6.54 17.99
CA LYS A 77 12.00 -5.16 18.25
C LYS A 77 10.48 -5.00 18.26
N TRP A 78 9.75 -5.98 17.72
CA TRP A 78 8.28 -5.96 17.59
C TRP A 78 7.60 -6.91 18.58
N ARG A 79 8.37 -7.48 19.53
CA ARG A 79 7.81 -8.34 20.58
C ARG A 79 7.13 -7.47 21.66
N THR A 80 6.04 -7.98 22.20
CA THR A 80 5.19 -7.31 23.20
C THR A 80 5.92 -7.02 24.52
N ASP A 81 6.94 -7.81 24.85
CA ASP A 81 7.83 -7.61 26.00
C ASP A 81 8.73 -6.37 25.86
N HIS A 82 8.90 -5.83 24.64
CA HIS A 82 9.66 -4.61 24.35
C HIS A 82 8.75 -3.36 24.22
N GLY A 83 7.52 -3.42 24.75
CA GLY A 83 6.63 -2.27 24.83
C GLY A 83 5.78 -2.01 23.57
N PHE A 84 5.80 -2.92 22.60
CA PHE A 84 4.86 -2.91 21.47
C PHE A 84 3.50 -3.43 21.95
N THR A 85 2.54 -2.54 22.14
CA THR A 85 1.19 -2.89 22.60
C THR A 85 0.15 -2.38 21.62
N ARG A 86 -1.11 -2.84 21.72
CA ARG A 86 -2.22 -2.24 20.96
C ARG A 86 -2.35 -0.74 21.19
N GLN A 87 -1.89 -0.22 22.34
CA GLN A 87 -1.85 1.22 22.63
C GLN A 87 -0.55 1.90 22.18
N ASN A 88 0.49 1.14 21.87
CA ASN A 88 1.83 1.64 21.53
C ASN A 88 2.39 0.87 20.34
N HIS A 89 1.79 1.10 19.18
CA HIS A 89 2.20 0.56 17.88
C HIS A 89 2.19 1.70 16.84
N PRO A 90 3.09 1.69 15.83
CA PRO A 90 3.06 2.63 14.71
C PRO A 90 1.71 2.57 14.00
N SER A 91 1.22 3.71 13.54
CA SER A 91 -0.06 3.83 12.83
C SER A 91 -0.09 2.90 11.61
N ASN A 92 -1.03 1.96 11.62
CA ASN A 92 -1.29 1.06 10.50
C ASN A 92 -2.00 1.87 9.42
N SER A 93 -1.40 2.03 8.24
CA SER A 93 -2.15 2.41 7.03
C SER A 93 -3.24 1.36 6.75
N ASP A 94 -4.32 1.73 6.05
CA ASP A 94 -5.52 0.90 5.83
C ASP A 94 -5.21 -0.46 5.17
N CYS A 95 -4.86 -1.46 5.98
CA CYS A 95 -4.43 -2.80 5.57
C CYS A 95 -5.57 -3.71 5.10
N ASN A 96 -6.81 -3.20 5.03
CA ASN A 96 -8.01 -3.93 4.65
C ASN A 96 -8.47 -3.66 3.20
N MET A 97 -7.80 -2.76 2.48
CA MET A 97 -8.15 -2.41 1.10
C MET A 97 -7.27 -3.17 0.08
N TYR A 98 -7.87 -3.62 -1.02
CA TYR A 98 -7.15 -4.22 -2.15
C TYR A 98 -7.74 -3.71 -3.47
N SER A 99 -6.90 -3.63 -4.51
CA SER A 99 -7.36 -3.31 -5.86
C SER A 99 -7.97 -4.55 -6.51
N ASN A 100 -9.24 -4.45 -6.89
CA ASN A 100 -10.00 -5.50 -7.57
C ASN A 100 -9.84 -5.45 -9.11
N ASP A 101 -9.44 -4.32 -9.68
CA ASP A 101 -9.18 -4.16 -11.12
C ASP A 101 -7.68 -4.06 -11.42
N PRO A 102 -7.05 -5.04 -12.10
CA PRO A 102 -5.64 -4.96 -12.47
C PRO A 102 -5.32 -3.83 -13.46
N ARG A 103 -6.34 -3.20 -14.05
CA ARG A 103 -6.19 -2.04 -14.94
C ARG A 103 -6.10 -0.73 -14.18
N THR A 104 -6.34 -0.70 -12.85
CA THR A 104 -6.27 0.51 -12.03
C THR A 104 -5.01 1.35 -12.28
N PRO A 105 -3.78 0.78 -12.36
CA PRO A 105 -2.59 1.56 -12.70
C PRO A 105 -2.62 2.15 -14.11
N PHE A 106 -3.14 1.42 -15.09
CA PHE A 106 -3.27 1.91 -16.48
C PHE A 106 -4.29 3.04 -16.58
N LEU A 107 -5.43 2.91 -15.91
CA LEU A 107 -6.44 3.97 -15.81
C LEU A 107 -5.86 5.21 -15.15
N ALA A 108 -5.10 5.05 -14.07
CA ALA A 108 -4.42 6.16 -13.42
C ALA A 108 -3.44 6.85 -14.39
N PHE A 109 -2.69 6.08 -15.18
CA PHE A 109 -1.78 6.65 -16.19
C PHE A 109 -2.52 7.44 -17.27
N CYS A 110 -3.69 7.01 -17.73
CA CYS A 110 -4.47 7.78 -18.70
C CYS A 110 -4.74 9.20 -18.20
N TYR A 111 -5.15 9.36 -16.94
CA TYR A 111 -5.39 10.69 -16.37
C TYR A 111 -4.10 11.49 -16.16
N VAL A 112 -3.01 10.85 -15.74
CA VAL A 112 -1.71 11.53 -15.52
C VAL A 112 -1.09 12.03 -16.84
N LEU A 113 -1.31 11.30 -17.93
CA LEU A 113 -0.74 11.60 -19.25
C LEU A 113 -1.62 12.51 -20.09
N ASP A 114 -2.87 12.73 -19.71
CA ASP A 114 -3.80 13.60 -20.42
C ASP A 114 -3.34 15.08 -20.36
N PRO A 115 -3.03 15.72 -21.50
CA PRO A 115 -2.51 17.08 -21.56
C PRO A 115 -3.45 18.15 -21.01
N GLU A 116 -4.77 17.93 -21.04
CA GLU A 116 -5.77 18.91 -20.62
C GLU A 116 -5.88 18.97 -19.10
N ILE A 117 -5.80 17.83 -18.43
CA ILE A 117 -5.98 17.74 -16.97
C ILE A 117 -4.67 17.64 -16.21
N ARG A 118 -3.58 17.14 -16.82
CA ARG A 118 -2.33 16.83 -16.10
C ARG A 118 -1.81 17.99 -15.27
N ASN A 119 -1.95 19.23 -15.73
CA ASN A 119 -1.43 20.41 -15.03
C ASN A 119 -2.27 20.83 -13.82
N ARG A 120 -3.52 20.37 -13.73
CA ARG A 120 -4.44 20.63 -12.62
C ARG A 120 -4.69 19.42 -11.73
N LEU A 121 -4.24 18.24 -12.17
CA LEU A 121 -4.40 16.98 -11.45
C LEU A 121 -3.52 16.94 -10.19
N ALA A 122 -4.17 16.92 -9.02
CA ALA A 122 -3.51 16.73 -7.73
C ALA A 122 -3.43 15.24 -7.33
N TYR A 123 -4.54 14.52 -7.49
CA TYR A 123 -4.66 13.09 -7.24
C TYR A 123 -5.80 12.48 -8.07
N ILE A 124 -5.81 11.16 -8.15
CA ILE A 124 -6.88 10.35 -8.74
C ILE A 124 -7.43 9.47 -7.63
N GLN A 125 -8.68 9.67 -7.24
CA GLN A 125 -9.36 8.85 -6.24
C GLN A 125 -10.19 7.79 -6.97
N PHE A 126 -9.97 6.52 -6.64
CA PHE A 126 -10.85 5.43 -7.08
C PHE A 126 -11.96 5.20 -6.04
N PRO A 127 -13.16 4.79 -6.48
CA PRO A 127 -14.23 4.41 -5.57
C PRO A 127 -13.76 3.35 -4.57
N GLN A 128 -14.18 3.50 -3.31
CA GLN A 128 -13.98 2.48 -2.27
C GLN A 128 -15.25 1.66 -2.16
N GLU A 129 -15.17 0.38 -2.51
CA GLU A 129 -16.28 -0.56 -2.32
C GLU A 129 -16.06 -1.33 -1.03
N PHE A 130 -17.01 -1.22 -0.11
CA PHE A 130 -16.99 -1.96 1.14
C PHE A 130 -17.91 -3.18 1.04
N HIS A 131 -17.43 -4.34 1.45
CA HIS A 131 -18.24 -5.55 1.54
C HIS A 131 -18.89 -5.66 2.93
N GLY A 132 -20.15 -6.09 2.99
CA GLY A 132 -20.88 -6.32 4.25
C GLY A 132 -21.55 -5.08 4.86
N LEU A 133 -21.85 -4.07 4.04
CA LEU A 133 -22.62 -2.89 4.47
C LEU A 133 -24.10 -3.24 4.71
N ASN A 134 -24.69 -2.62 5.73
CA ASN A 134 -26.13 -2.64 5.98
C ASN A 134 -26.80 -1.43 5.30
N GLU A 135 -28.12 -1.48 5.08
CA GLU A 135 -28.89 -0.38 4.45
C GLU A 135 -28.78 0.99 5.16
N THR A 136 -28.24 1.02 6.39
CA THR A 136 -28.03 2.23 7.19
C THR A 136 -26.69 2.92 6.94
N ASP A 137 -25.77 2.31 6.20
CA ASP A 137 -24.42 2.82 5.99
C ASP A 137 -24.37 3.76 4.77
N SER A 138 -24.70 5.04 4.98
CA SER A 138 -24.60 6.07 3.94
C SER A 138 -23.19 6.70 3.92
N TYR A 139 -22.40 6.43 2.87
CA TYR A 139 -21.15 7.15 2.59
C TYR A 139 -21.39 8.33 1.63
N ALA A 140 -20.70 9.45 1.90
CA ALA A 140 -20.97 10.74 1.29
C ALA A 140 -20.55 10.83 -0.20
N ASP A 141 -21.52 11.18 -1.05
CA ASP A 141 -21.31 11.53 -2.46
C ASP A 141 -20.63 12.92 -2.59
N GLY A 142 -19.46 12.94 -3.24
CA GLY A 142 -18.63 14.14 -3.42
C GLY A 142 -19.13 15.05 -4.54
N LEU A 143 -19.98 16.03 -4.22
CA LEU A 143 -20.56 17.01 -5.15
C LEU A 143 -19.56 18.04 -5.74
N SER A 144 -18.26 17.98 -5.42
CA SER A 144 -17.24 18.94 -5.89
C SER A 144 -15.98 18.29 -6.47
N GLY A 145 -16.11 17.05 -6.95
CA GLY A 145 -14.98 16.17 -7.24
C GLY A 145 -14.74 15.20 -6.09
N PRO A 146 -14.01 14.10 -6.32
CA PRO A 146 -13.85 13.09 -5.29
C PRO A 146 -12.98 13.66 -4.16
N ASN A 147 -13.49 13.66 -2.93
CA ASN A 147 -12.67 14.01 -1.77
C ASN A 147 -11.53 12.99 -1.64
N TYR A 148 -10.36 13.45 -1.19
CA TYR A 148 -9.29 12.56 -0.76
C TYR A 148 -9.75 11.80 0.50
N MET A 149 -9.94 10.49 0.37
CA MET A 149 -10.46 9.63 1.44
C MET A 149 -9.38 8.78 2.12
N GLY A 150 -8.10 9.17 2.02
CA GLY A 150 -6.99 8.50 2.70
C GLY A 150 -6.45 7.23 2.04
N THR A 151 -7.27 6.50 1.26
CA THR A 151 -6.88 5.25 0.59
C THR A 151 -7.43 5.15 -0.84
N CYS A 152 -6.98 4.15 -1.61
CA CYS A 152 -7.38 3.89 -3.01
C CYS A 152 -7.13 5.07 -3.97
N CYS A 153 -6.01 5.77 -3.84
CA CYS A 153 -5.70 6.94 -4.67
C CYS A 153 -4.27 6.93 -5.25
N PHE A 154 -4.08 7.68 -6.33
CA PHE A 154 -2.76 8.02 -6.87
C PHE A 154 -2.52 9.51 -6.71
N ILE A 155 -1.50 9.89 -5.95
CA ILE A 155 -1.14 11.30 -5.74
C ILE A 155 -0.05 11.70 -6.72
N ARG A 156 -0.23 12.81 -7.43
CA ARG A 156 0.80 13.38 -8.30
C ARG A 156 1.85 14.06 -7.42
N ARG A 157 3.09 13.56 -7.39
CA ARG A 157 4.16 14.10 -6.52
C ARG A 157 4.27 15.63 -6.50
N ARG A 158 4.12 16.31 -7.66
CA ARG A 158 4.14 17.79 -7.79
C ARG A 158 3.12 18.51 -6.88
N SER A 159 1.95 17.93 -6.63
CA SER A 159 0.89 18.55 -5.82
C SER A 159 1.23 18.61 -4.32
N LEU A 160 2.25 17.86 -3.88
CA LEU A 160 2.79 17.93 -2.52
C LEU A 160 3.74 19.11 -2.30
N PHE A 161 4.06 19.85 -3.36
CA PHE A 161 5.05 20.93 -3.37
C PHE A 161 4.42 22.28 -3.73
N GLY A 162 3.26 22.58 -3.15
CA GLY A 162 2.55 23.84 -3.38
C GLY A 162 1.55 23.80 -4.53
N ASP A 163 0.97 24.96 -4.83
CA ASP A 163 -0.13 25.09 -5.78
C ASP A 163 0.29 24.89 -7.25
N PRO A 164 -0.67 24.67 -8.18
CA PRO A 164 -0.36 24.44 -9.58
C PRO A 164 0.46 25.56 -10.24
N LEU A 165 0.37 26.80 -9.76
CA LEU A 165 1.07 27.97 -10.28
C LEU A 165 2.40 28.23 -9.55
N THR A 166 2.52 27.81 -8.28
CA THR A 166 3.70 28.08 -7.44
C THR A 166 4.35 26.80 -6.94
N LEU A 167 5.60 26.54 -7.34
CA LEU A 167 6.39 25.42 -6.83
C LEU A 167 7.11 25.82 -5.54
N VAL A 168 6.87 25.07 -4.47
CA VAL A 168 7.66 25.11 -3.25
C VAL A 168 8.81 24.13 -3.37
N SER A 169 10.05 24.62 -3.36
CA SER A 169 11.23 23.77 -3.44
C SER A 169 11.28 22.79 -2.26
N PRO A 170 11.60 21.51 -2.49
CA PRO A 170 11.78 20.54 -1.42
C PRO A 170 13.00 20.90 -0.56
N GLU A 171 12.93 20.60 0.74
CA GLU A 171 14.10 20.71 1.64
C GLU A 171 15.19 19.70 1.29
N ILE A 172 14.80 18.56 0.71
CA ILE A 172 15.68 17.47 0.27
C ILE A 172 15.59 17.41 -1.25
N ARG A 173 16.70 17.66 -1.95
CA ARG A 173 16.74 17.74 -3.42
C ARG A 173 16.22 16.46 -4.09
N GLU A 174 16.50 15.30 -3.48
CA GLU A 174 16.09 13.97 -3.91
C GLU A 174 14.57 13.76 -3.89
N LEU A 175 13.83 14.61 -3.15
CA LEU A 175 12.38 14.59 -3.11
C LEU A 175 11.71 15.45 -4.18
N SER A 176 12.49 16.19 -4.98
CA SER A 176 11.94 17.05 -6.02
C SER A 176 11.04 16.24 -6.97
N PRO A 177 9.89 16.81 -7.41
CA PRO A 177 9.01 16.16 -8.38
C PRO A 177 9.72 15.66 -9.63
N ASP A 178 10.75 16.39 -10.06
CA ASP A 178 11.52 16.12 -11.28
C ASP A 178 12.82 15.34 -11.01
N TYR A 179 13.08 14.93 -9.76
CA TYR A 179 14.25 14.14 -9.43
C TYR A 179 14.07 12.68 -9.86
N VAL A 180 14.91 12.25 -10.80
CA VAL A 180 14.97 10.85 -11.26
C VAL A 180 16.00 10.10 -10.44
N VAL A 181 15.55 9.11 -9.68
CA VAL A 181 16.43 8.24 -8.89
C VAL A 181 17.09 7.21 -9.82
N ASN A 182 18.39 7.35 -10.05
CA ASN A 182 19.16 6.39 -10.86
C ASN A 182 19.79 5.27 -10.01
N ASN A 183 19.78 5.43 -8.67
CA ASN A 183 20.35 4.45 -7.75
C ASN A 183 19.35 3.32 -7.46
N PRO A 184 19.83 2.09 -7.19
CA PRO A 184 18.98 1.01 -6.70
C PRO A 184 18.24 1.43 -5.42
N ILE A 185 17.02 0.93 -5.23
CA ILE A 185 16.20 1.18 -4.02
C ILE A 185 16.94 0.72 -2.75
N THR A 186 17.83 -0.27 -2.88
CA THR A 186 18.66 -0.80 -1.79
C THR A 186 19.90 0.03 -1.48
N SER A 187 20.15 1.12 -2.23
CA SER A 187 21.30 2.00 -1.99
C SER A 187 21.18 2.67 -0.61
N PRO A 188 22.27 2.74 0.19
CA PRO A 188 22.26 3.41 1.49
C PRO A 188 21.70 4.84 1.43
N SER A 189 22.07 5.60 0.38
CA SER A 189 21.58 6.97 0.17
C SER A 189 20.06 7.06 -0.02
N VAL A 190 19.47 6.08 -0.73
CA VAL A 190 18.02 6.03 -0.96
C VAL A 190 17.30 5.61 0.32
N LEU A 191 17.85 4.62 1.03
CA LEU A 191 17.30 4.14 2.30
C LEU A 191 17.35 5.23 3.39
N GLU A 192 18.42 6.02 3.45
CA GLU A 192 18.54 7.12 4.42
C GLU A 192 17.45 8.18 4.21
N VAL A 193 17.22 8.62 2.97
CA VAL A 193 16.14 9.56 2.64
C VAL A 193 14.78 8.93 2.93
N ALA A 194 14.57 7.66 2.57
CA ALA A 194 13.33 6.94 2.85
C ALA A 194 13.03 6.86 4.36
N HIS A 195 14.03 6.54 5.18
CA HIS A 195 13.90 6.50 6.63
C HIS A 195 13.55 7.87 7.21
N ARG A 196 14.14 8.94 6.67
CA ARG A 196 13.84 10.31 7.12
C ARG A 196 12.39 10.71 6.82
N VAL A 197 11.88 10.44 5.63
CA VAL A 197 10.51 10.82 5.24
C VAL A 197 9.42 9.88 5.75
N ALA A 198 9.76 8.61 6.04
CA ALA A 198 8.82 7.65 6.61
C ALA A 198 8.63 7.83 8.13
N GLY A 199 9.44 8.67 8.78
CA GLY A 199 9.25 9.00 10.18
C GLY A 199 8.02 9.89 10.38
N CYS A 200 7.16 9.55 11.35
CA CYS A 200 5.96 10.34 11.69
C CYS A 200 6.26 11.80 12.10
N ASN A 201 7.52 12.14 12.36
CA ASN A 201 7.95 13.48 12.71
C ASN A 201 8.29 14.37 11.51
N TYR A 202 8.41 13.79 10.30
CA TYR A 202 8.82 14.54 9.12
C TYR A 202 7.76 15.59 8.74
N GLU A 203 6.47 15.25 8.87
CA GLU A 203 5.35 16.17 8.66
C GLU A 203 5.32 17.27 9.73
N ASN A 204 5.65 16.96 10.98
CA ASN A 204 5.66 17.94 12.09
C ASN A 204 6.77 18.99 11.97
N GLN A 205 7.85 18.68 11.24
CA GLN A 205 9.02 19.54 11.09
C GLN A 205 9.13 20.15 9.68
N SER A 206 8.17 19.86 8.79
CA SER A 206 8.16 20.38 7.43
C SER A 206 6.78 20.93 7.07
N LYS A 207 6.69 21.61 5.92
CA LYS A 207 5.39 22.00 5.33
C LYS A 207 4.86 20.93 4.37
N TRP A 208 5.48 19.76 4.33
CA TRP A 208 5.09 18.69 3.40
C TRP A 208 3.67 18.21 3.69
N GLY A 209 2.84 18.09 2.65
CA GLY A 209 1.43 17.68 2.78
C GLY A 209 0.51 18.70 3.46
N SER A 210 1.03 19.76 4.10
CA SER A 210 0.24 20.75 4.84
C SER A 210 -0.69 21.60 3.96
N LYS A 211 -0.43 21.66 2.65
CA LYS A 211 -1.30 22.26 1.64
C LYS A 211 -1.28 21.40 0.38
N ILE A 212 -2.33 20.60 0.20
CA ILE A 212 -2.65 19.97 -1.09
C ILE A 212 -3.72 20.85 -1.73
N THR A 213 -3.39 21.48 -2.86
CA THR A 213 -4.34 22.34 -3.57
C THR A 213 -4.98 21.54 -4.69
N CYS A 214 -6.29 21.34 -4.58
CA CYS A 214 -7.12 20.88 -5.68
C CYS A 214 -7.53 22.11 -6.49
N GLY A 215 -7.28 22.10 -7.79
CA GLY A 215 -7.81 23.08 -8.72
C GLY A 215 -9.22 22.72 -9.17
#